data_AF-A0A392TBL9-F1
#
_entry.id   AF-A0A392TBL9-F1
#
_cell.length_a   1.000
_cell.length_b   1.000
_cell.length_c   1.000
_cell.angle_alpha   90.00
_cell.angle_beta   90.00
_cell.angle_gamma   90.00
#
_symmetry.space_group_name_H-M   'P 1'
#
loop_
_entity.id
_entity.type
_entity.pdbx_description
1 polymer ?
#
loop_
_entity_poly.entity_id
_entity_poly.type
_entity_poly.pdbx_seq_one_letter_code
_entity_poly.pdbx_strand_id
1 'polypeptide(L)' 'MTVKETLDFSGRCLGVGTRHDLLVELTRREKHLGIKPDPDIDAFMKATAMEGQETSLITDYVLK' A
#
# COMPACT_ATOMS: atom_id res chain seq x y z
N MET A 1 -23.88 0.85 -6.41
CA MET A 1 -22.68 1.56 -5.94
C MET A 1 -22.74 1.71 -4.44
N THR A 2 -21.97 0.89 -3.75
CA THR A 2 -21.68 1.01 -2.32
C THR A 2 -20.43 1.89 -2.10
N VAL A 3 -20.20 2.29 -0.86
CA VAL A 3 -18.97 3.02 -0.47
C VAL A 3 -17.73 2.20 -0.83
N LYS A 4 -17.74 0.89 -0.55
CA LYS A 4 -16.66 -0.04 -0.90
C LYS A 4 -16.40 -0.06 -2.41
N GLU A 5 -17.44 -0.25 -3.21
CA GLU A 5 -17.32 -0.27 -4.67
C GLU A 5 -16.72 1.03 -5.23
N THR A 6 -17.05 2.16 -4.60
CA THR A 6 -16.56 3.49 -5.02
C THR A 6 -15.07 3.66 -4.70
N LEU A 7 -14.64 3.30 -3.48
CA LEU A 7 -13.22 3.39 -3.06
C LEU A 7 -12.34 2.44 -3.89
N ASP A 8 -12.79 1.20 -4.10
CA ASP A 8 -12.06 0.22 -4.91
C ASP A 8 -11.89 0.70 -6.36
N PHE A 9 -12.92 1.31 -6.93
CA PHE A 9 -12.84 1.89 -8.27
C PHE A 9 -11.85 3.07 -8.32
N SER A 10 -11.93 4.01 -7.38
CA SER A 10 -11.00 5.15 -7.29
C SER A 10 -9.56 4.69 -7.12
N GLY A 11 -9.30 3.68 -6.29
CA GLY A 11 -7.97 3.12 -6.10
C GLY A 11 -7.37 2.58 -7.39
N ARG A 12 -8.19 1.94 -8.25
CA ARG A 12 -7.72 1.38 -9.53
C ARG A 12 -7.35 2.48 -10.53
N CYS A 13 -8.10 3.58 -10.52
CA CYS A 13 -7.78 4.74 -11.35
C CYS A 13 -6.47 5.44 -10.93
N LEU A 14 -6.10 5.36 -9.66
CA LEU A 14 -4.86 5.96 -9.14
C LEU A 14 -3.62 5.09 -9.35
N GLY A 15 -3.77 3.76 -9.43
CA GLY A 15 -2.67 2.82 -9.63
C GLY A 15 -1.68 2.78 -8.44
N VAL A 16 -0.48 2.23 -8.68
CA VAL A 16 0.56 2.03 -7.65
C VAL A 16 1.90 2.71 -7.85
N GLY A 17 2.14 3.38 -8.98
CA GLY A 17 3.46 3.94 -9.30
C GLY A 17 4.08 4.74 -8.14
N THR A 18 3.30 5.66 -7.56
CA THR A 18 3.75 6.49 -6.43
C THR A 18 4.06 5.70 -5.16
N ARG A 19 3.32 4.62 -4.89
CA ARG A 19 3.52 3.78 -3.70
C ARG A 19 4.74 2.88 -3.84
N HIS A 20 4.98 2.35 -5.04
CA HIS A 20 6.17 1.56 -5.32
C HIS A 20 7.44 2.39 -5.13
N ASP A 21 7.50 3.58 -5.74
CA ASP A 21 8.63 4.49 -5.61
C ASP A 21 8.87 4.91 -4.15
N LEU A 22 7.79 5.18 -3.42
CA LEU A 22 7.85 5.50 -2.00
C LEU A 22 8.41 4.34 -1.16
N LEU A 23 7.96 3.11 -1.40
CA LEU A 23 8.39 1.92 -0.66
C LEU A 23 9.88 1.63 -0.88
N VAL A 24 10.36 1.82 -2.12
CA VAL A 24 11.78 1.68 -2.46
C VAL A 24 12.63 2.69 -1.68
N GLU A 25 12.21 3.96 -1.67
CA GLU A 25 12.95 5.01 -0.98
C GLU A 25 12.90 4.85 0.55
N LEU A 26 11.76 4.41 1.09
CA LEU A 26 11.58 4.11 2.51
C LEU A 26 12.51 2.98 2.96
N THR A 27 12.52 1.86 2.21
CA THR A 27 13.41 0.71 2.47
C THR A 27 14.88 1.13 2.46
N ARG A 28 15.28 2.00 1.52
CA ARG A 28 16.66 2.52 1.44
C ARG A 28 17.06 3.29 2.70
N ARG A 29 16.17 4.14 3.22
CA ARG A 29 16.41 4.96 4.43
C ARG A 29 16.42 4.12 5.69
N GLU A 30 15.48 3.20 5.84
CA GLU A 30 15.42 2.28 6.97
C GLU A 30 16.71 1.45 7.07
N LYS A 31 17.18 0.92 5.94
CA LYS A 31 18.45 0.18 5.88
C LYS A 31 19.65 1.04 6.27
N HIS A 32 19.67 2.31 5.85
CA HIS A 32 20.76 3.24 6.20
C HIS A 32 20.80 3.58 7.69
N LEU A 33 19.63 3.67 8.34
CA LEU A 33 19.49 3.98 9.76
C LEU A 33 19.47 2.73 10.66
N GLY A 34 19.53 1.53 10.08
CA GLY A 34 19.43 0.27 10.83
C GLY A 34 18.06 0.07 11.48
N ILE A 35 17.01 0.69 10.94
CA ILE A 35 15.64 0.58 11.45
C ILE A 35 15.03 -0.72 10.90
N LYS A 36 14.42 -1.50 11.81
CA LYS A 36 13.63 -2.65 11.43
C LYS A 36 12.15 -2.26 11.50
N PRO A 37 11.42 -2.25 10.37
CA PRO A 37 9.99 -1.99 10.41
C PRO A 37 9.25 -3.11 11.13
N ASP A 38 8.08 -2.78 11.66
CA ASP A 38 7.16 -3.76 12.20
C ASP A 38 6.76 -4.76 11.09
N PRO A 39 6.81 -6.09 11.35
CA PRO A 39 6.51 -7.09 10.34
C PRO A 39 5.13 -6.96 9.68
N ASP A 40 4.11 -6.55 10.44
CA ASP A 40 2.74 -6.45 9.95
C ASP A 40 2.59 -5.21 9.05
N ILE A 41 3.22 -4.10 9.45
CA ILE A 41 3.24 -2.86 8.65
C ILE A 41 4.03 -3.08 7.36
N ASP A 42 5.20 -3.71 7.43
CA ASP A 42 6.02 -4.02 6.26
C ASP A 42 5.30 -4.92 5.26
N ALA A 43 4.60 -5.96 5.76
CA ALA A 43 3.78 -6.83 4.93
C ALA A 43 2.63 -6.07 4.25
N PHE A 44 1.93 -5.19 4.98
CA PHE A 44 0.86 -4.37 4.42
C PHE A 44 1.37 -3.40 3.36
N MET A 45 2.47 -2.69 3.63
CA MET A 45 3.08 -1.73 2.70
C MET A 45 3.54 -2.41 1.41
N LYS A 46 4.13 -3.61 1.51
CA LYS A 46 4.50 -4.41 0.34
C LYS A 46 3.29 -4.90 -0.45
N ALA A 47 2.30 -5.48 0.22
CA ALA A 47 1.10 -6.01 -0.43
C ALA A 47 0.30 -4.91 -1.16
N THR A 48 0.27 -3.70 -0.61
CA THR A 48 -0.41 -2.55 -1.23
C THR A 48 0.40 -1.87 -2.33
N ALA A 49 1.69 -2.19 -2.49
CA ALA A 49 2.53 -1.73 -3.59
C ALA A 49 2.69 -2.76 -4.72
N MET A 50 2.00 -3.91 -4.62
CA MET A 50 2.00 -4.99 -5.61
C MET A 50 0.79 -4.88 -6.54
N GLU A 51 1.07 -4.94 -7.84
CA GLU A 51 0.08 -4.84 -8.89
C GLU A 51 -1.03 -5.89 -8.73
N GLY A 52 -2.29 -5.46 -8.74
CA GLY A 52 -3.48 -6.30 -8.61
C GLY A 52 -4.02 -6.51 -7.19
N GLN A 53 -3.24 -6.25 -6.13
CA GLN A 53 -3.70 -6.37 -4.73
C GLN A 53 -3.90 -5.02 -4.02
N GLU A 54 -3.49 -3.94 -4.68
CA GLU A 54 -3.43 -2.58 -4.13
C GLU A 54 -4.74 -1.96 -3.62
N THR A 55 -5.88 -2.28 -4.23
CA THR A 55 -7.12 -1.49 -4.03
C THR A 55 -8.04 -2.13 -3.01
N SER A 56 -8.29 -3.43 -3.15
CA SER A 56 -9.12 -4.18 -2.20
C SER A 56 -8.56 -4.14 -0.79
N LEU A 57 -7.24 -4.33 -0.61
CA LEU A 57 -6.63 -4.37 0.72
C LEU A 57 -6.74 -3.02 1.46
N ILE A 58 -6.54 -1.90 0.76
CA ILE A 58 -6.65 -0.58 1.36
C ILE A 58 -8.11 -0.26 1.67
N THR A 59 -9.02 -0.51 0.73
CA THR A 59 -10.45 -0.25 0.95
C THR A 59 -10.98 -1.08 2.11
N ASP A 60 -10.58 -2.35 2.20
CA ASP A 60 -10.95 -3.24 3.31
C ASP A 60 -10.38 -2.76 4.64
N TYR A 61 -9.16 -2.21 4.65
CA TYR A 61 -8.56 -1.63 5.85
C TYR A 61 -9.26 -0.34 6.29
N VAL A 62 -9.61 0.53 5.35
CA VAL A 62 -10.23 1.84 5.61
C VAL A 62 -11.68 1.71 6.07
N LEU A 63 -12.41 0.72 5.56
CA LEU A 63 -13.82 0.50 5.89
C LEU A 63 -14.03 -0.43 7.09
N LYS A 64 -12.94 -0.89 7.72
CA LYS A 64 -12.98 -1.73 8.91
C LYS A 64 -13.31 -0.95 10.18
#